data_AF-A0A1D6F0I7-F1
#
_entry.id   AF-A0A1D6F0I7-F1
#
_cell.length_a   1.000
_cell.length_b   1.000
_cell.length_c   1.000
_cell.angle_alpha   90.00
_cell.angle_beta   90.00
_cell.angle_gamma   90.00
#
_symmetry.space_group_name_H-M   'P 1'
#
loop_
_entity.id
_entity.type
_entity.pdbx_description
1 polymer ?
#
loop_
_entity_poly.entity_id
_entity_poly.type
_entity_poly.pdbx_seq_one_letter_code
_entity_poly.pdbx_strand_id
1 'polypeptide(L)'
;MVKHKCLILWGEDDGIISSKLAYRLHQELPDAILRQVRQCGHIPHVEKPREAAKHVLEFLARNTSDKSDQSPSEPSDKSDQSPSEPSVVVNR
;
A
#
# COMPACT_ATOMS: atom_id res chain seq x y z
N MET A 1 19.27 12.77 13.32
CA MET A 1 19.10 11.84 12.18
C MET A 1 17.63 11.50 12.08
N VAL A 2 17.03 11.62 10.89
CA VAL A 2 15.60 11.33 10.66
C VAL A 2 15.39 9.82 10.75
N LYS A 3 14.40 9.37 11.54
CA LYS A 3 14.12 7.95 11.83
C LYS A 3 12.77 7.46 11.28
N HIS A 4 12.14 8.24 10.42
CA HIS A 4 10.82 7.90 9.87
C HIS A 4 10.98 7.33 8.46
N LYS A 5 10.14 6.34 8.13
CA LYS A 5 9.97 5.89 6.74
C LYS A 5 9.65 7.09 5.86
N CYS A 6 10.33 7.18 4.72
CA CYS A 6 10.20 8.31 3.80
C CYS A 6 9.94 7.81 2.38
N LEU A 7 9.05 8.48 1.65
CA LEU A 7 8.88 8.30 0.21
C LEU A 7 9.51 9.50 -0.49
N ILE A 8 10.52 9.24 -1.31
CA ILE A 8 11.09 10.22 -2.23
C ILE A 8 10.42 9.97 -3.59
N LEU A 9 9.67 10.95 -4.08
CA LEU A 9 9.02 10.90 -5.39
C LEU A 9 9.71 11.92 -6.32
N TRP A 10 10.26 11.44 -7.43
CA TRP A 10 11.03 12.27 -8.37
C TRP A 10 10.61 11.98 -9.82
N GLY A 11 10.54 13.01 -10.66
CA GLY A 11 10.25 12.84 -12.09
C GLY A 11 11.51 12.55 -12.89
N GLU A 12 11.45 11.57 -13.79
CA GLU A 12 12.58 11.13 -14.63
C GLU A 12 13.20 12.26 -15.47
N ASP A 13 12.38 13.22 -15.90
CA ASP A 13 12.76 14.33 -16.78
C ASP A 13 12.85 15.68 -16.01
N ASP A 14 13.08 15.62 -14.69
CA ASP A 14 13.21 16.83 -13.86
C ASP A 14 14.44 17.67 -14.31
N GLY A 15 14.15 18.82 -14.90
CA GLY A 15 15.14 19.79 -15.36
C GLY A 15 15.69 20.73 -14.26
N ILE A 16 15.18 20.63 -13.03
CA ILE A 16 15.57 21.47 -11.90
C ILE A 16 16.44 20.67 -10.93
N ILE A 17 15.98 19.48 -10.54
CA ILE A 17 16.71 18.59 -9.62
C ILE A 17 17.20 17.36 -10.36
N SER A 18 18.53 17.23 -10.48
CA SER A 18 19.14 16.08 -11.12
C SER A 18 18.91 14.77 -10.34
N SER A 19 18.89 13.65 -11.04
CA SER A 19 18.81 12.31 -10.45
C SER A 19 19.87 12.06 -9.36
N LYS A 20 21.07 12.60 -9.51
CA LYS A 20 22.17 12.47 -8.52
C LYS A 20 21.77 12.95 -7.12
N LEU A 21 21.00 14.03 -7.03
CA LEU A 21 20.51 14.56 -5.76
C LEU A 21 19.44 13.65 -5.16
N ALA A 22 18.53 13.11 -5.98
CA ALA A 22 17.52 12.16 -5.52
C ALA A 22 18.16 10.87 -4.97
N TYR A 23 19.17 10.33 -5.66
CA TYR A 23 19.91 9.16 -5.18
C TYR A 23 20.71 9.45 -3.92
N ARG A 24 21.36 10.61 -3.84
CA ARG A 24 22.09 11.01 -2.63
C ARG A 24 21.15 11.13 -1.42
N LEU A 25 20.00 11.77 -1.58
CA LEU A 25 19.00 11.88 -0.51
C LEU A 25 18.52 10.50 -0.06
N HIS A 26 18.31 9.57 -1.00
CA HIS A 26 17.98 8.19 -0.69
C HIS A 26 19.08 7.47 0.11
N GLN A 27 20.35 7.73 -0.17
CA GLN A 27 21.47 7.16 0.60
C GLN A 27 21.59 7.77 2.01
N GLU A 28 21.22 9.03 2.18
CA GLU A 28 21.28 9.73 3.47
C GLU A 28 20.08 9.40 4.39
N LEU A 29 19.01 8.81 3.85
CA LEU A 29 17.80 8.44 4.58
C LEU A 29 17.68 6.91 4.69
N PRO A 30 17.97 6.31 5.87
CA PRO A 30 18.13 4.86 6.01
C PRO A 30 16.86 4.04 5.70
N ASP A 31 15.68 4.61 5.88
CA ASP A 31 14.38 3.96 5.61
C ASP A 31 13.59 4.64 4.47
N ALA A 32 14.30 5.29 3.53
CA ALA A 32 13.67 5.90 2.38
C ALA A 32 13.37 4.88 1.27
N ILE A 33 12.28 5.15 0.55
CA ILE A 33 11.95 4.50 -0.71
C ILE A 33 12.01 5.57 -1.79
N LEU A 34 12.82 5.36 -2.82
CA LEU A 34 12.86 6.21 -4.01
C LEU A 34 11.92 5.66 -5.10
N ARG A 35 10.99 6.49 -5.56
CA ARG A 35 10.12 6.21 -6.72
C ARG A 35 10.34 7.25 -7.81
N GLN A 36 10.72 6.77 -8.98
CA GLN A 36 10.79 7.56 -10.21
C GLN A 36 9.48 7.49 -10.96
N VAL A 37 8.97 8.65 -11.36
CA VAL A 37 7.79 8.78 -12.23
C VAL A 37 8.29 9.00 -13.64
N ARG A 38 7.94 8.09 -14.56
CA ARG A 38 8.44 8.13 -15.94
C ARG A 38 7.79 9.25 -16.74
N GLN A 39 8.52 9.82 -17.69
CA GLN A 39 8.01 10.88 -18.58
C GLN A 39 7.39 12.06 -17.80
N CYS A 40 8.10 12.52 -16.75
CA CYS A 40 7.59 13.47 -15.76
C CYS A 40 8.69 14.43 -15.35
N GLY A 41 8.37 15.73 -15.28
CA GLY A 41 9.28 16.77 -14.81
C GLY A 41 9.28 16.94 -13.29
N HIS A 42 9.47 18.18 -12.86
CA HIS A 42 9.77 18.53 -11.47
C HIS A 42 8.61 18.31 -10.48
N ILE A 43 7.36 18.32 -10.93
CA ILE A 43 6.19 18.33 -10.04
C ILE A 43 5.28 17.12 -10.31
N PRO A 44 5.68 15.88 -9.92
CA PRO A 44 4.93 14.68 -10.27
C PRO A 44 3.46 14.65 -9.85
N HIS A 45 3.10 15.28 -8.73
CA HIS A 45 1.71 15.32 -8.26
C HIS A 45 0.81 16.25 -9.10
N VAL A 46 1.40 17.19 -9.86
CA VAL A 46 0.67 18.04 -10.82
C VAL A 46 0.70 17.44 -12.22
N GLU A 47 1.87 16.96 -12.66
CA GLU A 47 2.07 16.46 -14.02
C GLU A 47 1.49 15.05 -14.25
N LYS A 48 1.64 14.16 -13.26
CA LYS A 48 1.18 12.75 -13.28
C LYS A 48 0.40 12.42 -12.01
N PRO A 49 -0.72 13.10 -11.71
CA PRO A 49 -1.41 13.02 -10.42
C PRO A 49 -1.83 11.60 -10.04
N ARG A 50 -2.27 10.79 -11.01
CA ARG A 50 -2.68 9.40 -10.77
C ARG A 50 -1.51 8.50 -10.35
N GLU A 51 -0.35 8.66 -10.99
CA GLU A 51 0.84 7.87 -10.70
C GLU A 51 1.45 8.29 -9.36
N ALA A 52 1.53 9.60 -9.11
CA ALA A 52 1.93 10.14 -7.82
C ALA A 52 1.03 9.63 -6.68
N ALA A 53 -0.29 9.72 -6.84
CA ALA A 53 -1.25 9.21 -5.86
C ALA A 53 -1.10 7.70 -5.61
N LYS A 54 -0.90 6.91 -6.68
CA LYS A 54 -0.63 5.47 -6.55
C LYS A 54 0.59 5.20 -5.68
N HIS A 55 1.72 5.88 -5.93
CA HIS A 55 2.93 5.70 -5.12
C HIS A 55 2.74 6.08 -3.65
N VAL A 56 1.99 7.16 -3.39
CA VAL A 56 1.64 7.57 -2.02
C VAL A 56 0.77 6.52 -1.33
N LEU A 57 -0.27 6.02 -1.99
CA LEU A 57 -1.16 5.00 -1.44
C LEU A 57 -0.43 3.68 -1.17
N GLU A 58 0.43 3.23 -2.10
CA GLU A 58 1.28 2.05 -1.89
C GLU A 58 2.24 2.22 -0.70
N PHE A 59 2.80 3.42 -0.52
CA PHE A 59 3.66 3.73 0.61
C PHE A 59 2.91 3.66 1.94
N LEU A 60 1.69 4.20 2.00
CA LEU A 60 0.85 4.16 3.20
C LEU A 60 0.37 2.75 3.54
N ALA A 61 -0.01 1.95 2.55
CA ALA A 61 -0.50 0.57 2.76
C ALA A 61 0.57 -0.35 3.37
N ARG A 62 1.86 -0.11 3.10
CA ARG A 62 2.95 -0.89 3.71
C ARG A 62 3.11 -0.66 5.21
N ASN A 63 2.50 0.37 5.77
CA ASN A 63 2.52 0.62 7.21
C ASN A 63 1.36 -0.04 7.95
N THR A 64 0.40 -0.64 7.24
CA THR A 64 -0.77 -1.29 7.86
C THR A 64 -0.62 -2.81 8.03
N SER A 65 0.43 -3.42 7.49
CA SER A 65 0.63 -4.88 7.49
C SER A 65 1.28 -5.46 8.76
N ASP A 66 1.72 -4.63 9.71
CA ASP A 66 2.36 -5.08 10.98
C ASP A 66 1.35 -5.38 12.11
N LYS A 67 0.04 -5.49 11.82
CA LYS A 67 -0.98 -5.90 12.79
C LYS A 67 -1.65 -7.21 12.40
N SER A 68 -0.90 -8.31 12.46
CA SER A 68 -1.47 -9.65 12.53
C SER A 68 -0.76 -10.47 13.62
N ASP A 69 -0.88 -10.02 14.87
CA ASP A 69 -0.73 -10.88 16.04
C ASP A 69 -1.93 -10.63 16.95
N GLN A 70 -2.98 -11.40 16.70
CA GLN A 70 -3.95 -11.87 17.70
C GLN A 70 -4.90 -12.88 17.02
N SER A 71 -4.50 -14.15 17.07
CA SER A 71 -5.45 -15.25 17.16
C SER A 71 -6.07 -15.25 18.56
N PRO A 72 -7.40 -15.45 18.65
CA PRO A 72 -7.93 -16.28 19.72
C PRO A 72 -8.42 -17.60 19.11
N SER A 73 -7.79 -18.67 19.57
CA SER A 73 -8.19 -20.07 19.45
C SER A 73 -9.68 -20.30 19.73
N GLU A 74 -10.34 -21.08 18.86
CA GLU A 74 -11.57 -21.81 19.21
C GLU A 74 -11.30 -22.75 20.40
N PRO A 75 -12.32 -23.07 21.21
CA PRO A 75 -13.04 -24.32 20.91
C PRO A 75 -14.54 -24.24 21.24
N SER A 76 -15.36 -25.03 20.55
CA SER A 76 -16.44 -25.85 21.15
C SER A 76 -17.12 -26.71 20.08
N ASP A 77 -16.72 -27.98 20.07
CA ASP A 77 -17.55 -29.11 19.65
C ASP A 77 -18.96 -29.02 20.24
N LYS A 78 -20.00 -29.15 19.38
CA LYS A 78 -21.21 -29.94 19.66
C LYS A 78 -21.82 -30.43 18.34
N SER A 79 -21.53 -31.69 18.04
CA SER A 79 -22.44 -32.60 17.35
C SER A 79 -23.82 -32.58 18.02
N ASP A 80 -24.89 -32.34 17.25
CA ASP A 80 -26.06 -33.22 17.33
C ASP A 80 -27.03 -33.08 16.14
N GLN A 81 -27.63 -34.23 15.84
CA GLN A 81 -28.42 -34.65 14.68
C GLN A 81 -29.61 -33.75 14.26
N SER A 82 -29.84 -33.68 12.94
CA SER A 82 -31.13 -33.30 12.30
C SER A 82 -32.26 -34.28 12.63
N PRO A 83 -33.53 -33.87 12.46
CA PRO A 83 -34.35 -34.59 11.49
C PRO A 83 -35.16 -33.70 10.52
N SER A 84 -35.69 -34.40 9.52
CA SER A 84 -36.17 -34.09 8.17
C SER A 84 -37.54 -33.40 7.96
N GLU A 85 -37.61 -32.63 6.84
CA GLU A 85 -38.68 -32.45 5.80
C GLU A 85 -40.04 -31.76 6.11
N PRO A 86 -40.83 -31.26 5.11
CA PRO A 86 -40.67 -31.27 3.63
C PRO A 86 -40.86 -29.92 2.88
N SER A 87 -40.63 -29.99 1.57
CA SER A 87 -40.74 -29.00 0.49
C SER A 87 -42.09 -28.30 0.33
N VAL A 88 -42.09 -27.00 -0.02
CA VAL A 88 -43.18 -26.35 -0.78
C VAL A 88 -42.60 -25.47 -1.88
N VAL A 89 -42.83 -25.91 -3.13
CA VAL A 89 -42.62 -25.13 -4.36
C VAL A 89 -43.88 -24.32 -4.61
N VAL A 90 -43.79 -22.99 -4.73
CA VAL A 90 -44.81 -22.18 -5.44
C VAL A 90 -44.11 -21.10 -6.26
N ASN A 91 -44.17 -21.27 -7.58
CA ASN A 91 -43.82 -20.26 -8.59
C ASN A 91 -44.76 -19.05 -8.52
N ARG A 92 -44.23 -17.85 -8.74
CA ARG A 92 -44.89 -16.77 -9.47
C ARG A 92 -43.90 -16.06 -10.37
#